data_AF-A0A957PRZ6-F1
#
_entry.id   AF-A0A957PRZ6-F1
#
_cell.length_a   1.000
_cell.length_b   1.000
_cell.length_c   1.000
_cell.angle_alpha   90.00
_cell.angle_beta   90.00
_cell.angle_gamma   90.00
#
_symmetry.space_group_name_H-M   'P 1'
#
loop_
_entity.id
_entity.type
_entity.pdbx_description
1 polymer ?
#
loop_
_entity_poly.entity_id
_entity_poly.type
_entity_poly.pdbx_seq_one_letter_code
_entity_poly.pdbx_strand_id
1 'polypeptide(L)'
;MEQAPLGFVLVFLLFSFIFLSNSYKLWFRTEGYYKDLYNSLVNEKTPYPFKNFFLKRLENKQSWLFWQKAFSLLGIVAVVSMDVLVVMAYLK
;
A
#
# COMPACT_ATOMS: atom_id res chain seq x y z
N MET A 1 -28.05 14.90 -0.01
CA MET A 1 -26.69 14.33 0.11
C MET A 1 -25.90 15.39 0.84
N GLU A 2 -25.41 15.09 2.04
CA GLU A 2 -24.58 16.05 2.78
C GLU A 2 -23.22 16.16 2.09
N GLN A 3 -22.73 17.40 1.94
CA GLN A 3 -21.41 17.68 1.40
C GLN A 3 -20.35 17.04 2.30
N ALA A 4 -19.39 16.33 1.70
CA ALA A 4 -18.31 15.72 2.47
C ALA A 4 -17.46 16.82 3.15
N PRO A 5 -17.10 16.69 4.44
CA PRO A 5 -16.22 17.67 5.09
C PRO A 5 -14.85 17.74 4.41
N LEU A 6 -14.32 18.94 4.17
CA LEU A 6 -13.01 19.13 3.55
C LEU A 6 -11.90 18.38 4.30
N GLY A 7 -11.94 18.38 5.64
CA GLY A 7 -10.97 17.64 6.45
C GLY A 7 -10.98 16.14 6.19
N PHE A 8 -12.16 15.54 6.02
CA PHE A 8 -12.30 14.13 5.67
C PHE A 8 -11.69 13.85 4.28
N VAL A 9 -12.00 14.69 3.30
CA VAL A 9 -11.50 14.58 1.92
C VAL A 9 -9.97 14.65 1.89
N LEU A 10 -9.37 15.62 2.59
CA LEU A 10 -7.91 15.77 2.65
C LEU A 10 -7.22 14.58 3.29
N VAL A 11 -7.77 14.07 4.40
CA VAL A 11 -7.22 12.87 5.07
C VAL A 11 -7.35 11.64 4.16
N PHE A 12 -8.48 11.49 3.47
CA PHE A 12 -8.70 10.40 2.53
C PHE A 12 -7.67 10.44 1.40
N LEU A 13 -7.53 11.58 0.71
CA LEU A 13 -6.58 11.76 -0.38
C LEU A 13 -5.13 11.58 0.08
N LEU A 14 -4.78 11.95 1.31
CA LEU A 14 -3.46 11.68 1.87
C LEU A 14 -3.19 10.18 1.99
N PHE A 15 -4.15 9.41 2.52
CA PHE A 15 -4.02 7.95 2.58
C PHE A 15 -3.96 7.32 1.20
N SER A 16 -4.77 7.78 0.24
CA SER A 16 -4.72 7.37 -1.16
C SER A 16 -3.33 7.63 -1.76
N PHE A 17 -2.76 8.82 -1.53
CA PHE A 17 -1.43 9.18 -1.98
C PHE A 17 -0.34 8.26 -1.39
N ILE A 18 -0.42 7.97 -0.09
CA ILE A 18 0.52 7.04 0.58
C ILE A 18 0.39 5.64 -0.03
N PHE A 19 -0.83 5.14 -0.25
CA PHE A 19 -1.06 3.84 -0.85
C PHE A 19 -0.50 3.75 -2.28
N LEU A 20 -0.78 4.74 -3.12
CA LEU A 20 -0.30 4.81 -4.50
C LEU A 20 1.22 4.94 -4.55
N SER A 21 1.82 5.73 -3.66
CA SER A 21 3.28 5.86 -3.55
C SER A 21 3.96 4.55 -3.19
N ASN A 22 3.37 3.77 -2.27
CA ASN A 22 3.87 2.44 -1.91
C ASN A 22 3.69 1.44 -3.05
N SER A 23 2.55 1.50 -3.75
CA SER A 23 2.33 0.69 -4.95
C SER A 23 3.36 1.03 -6.04
N TYR A 24 3.63 2.30 -6.31
CA TYR A 24 4.69 2.70 -7.23
C TYR A 24 6.06 2.10 -6.87
N LYS A 25 6.45 2.16 -5.59
CA LYS A 25 7.70 1.54 -5.13
C LYS A 25 7.71 0.02 -5.34
N LEU A 26 6.59 -0.67 -5.09
CA LEU A 26 6.46 -2.11 -5.34
C LEU A 26 6.66 -2.46 -6.83
N TRP A 27 6.09 -1.66 -7.73
CA TRP A 27 6.11 -1.94 -9.17
C TRP A 27 7.44 -1.58 -9.84
N PHE A 28 8.08 -0.48 -9.44
CA PHE A 28 9.25 0.08 -10.14
C PHE A 28 10.55 0.10 -9.32
N ARG A 29 10.47 -0.03 -7.99
CA ARG A 29 11.64 -0.04 -7.08
C ARG A 29 11.68 -1.32 -6.25
N THR A 30 11.33 -2.42 -6.90
CA THR A 30 11.14 -3.72 -6.27
C THR A 30 12.38 -4.19 -5.51
N GLU A 31 13.58 -4.06 -6.07
CA GLU A 31 14.83 -4.47 -5.40
C GLU A 31 15.11 -3.70 -4.12
N GLY A 32 15.00 -2.36 -4.17
CA GLY A 32 15.15 -1.50 -2.99
C GLY A 32 14.10 -1.81 -1.93
N TYR A 33 12.84 -1.99 -2.35
CA TYR A 33 11.74 -2.34 -1.46
C TYR A 33 12.01 -3.64 -0.68
N TYR A 34 12.46 -4.70 -1.35
CA TYR A 34 12.76 -5.97 -0.65
C TYR A 34 14.04 -5.91 0.18
N LYS A 35 15.03 -5.11 -0.22
CA LYS A 35 16.23 -4.86 0.59
C LYS A 35 15.87 -4.14 1.89
N ASP A 36 15.05 -3.10 1.81
CA ASP A 36 14.57 -2.34 2.97
C ASP A 36 13.68 -3.22 3.87
N LEU A 37 12.82 -4.05 3.27
CA LEU A 37 12.00 -5.01 4.00
C LEU A 37 12.87 -6.04 4.73
N TYR A 38 13.86 -6.63 4.06
CA TYR A 38 14.78 -7.57 4.69
C TYR A 38 15.56 -6.92 5.84
N ASN A 39 16.12 -5.74 5.63
CA ASN A 39 16.84 -4.98 6.67
C ASN A 39 15.94 -4.68 7.88
N SER A 40 14.67 -4.34 7.63
CA SER A 40 13.69 -4.11 8.68
C SER A 40 13.40 -5.37 9.49
N LEU A 41 13.36 -6.54 8.83
CA LEU A 41 13.07 -7.84 9.46
C LEU A 41 14.25 -8.48 10.20
N VAL A 42 15.47 -8.16 9.78
CA VAL A 42 16.71 -8.63 10.43
C VAL A 42 17.01 -7.81 11.70
N ASN A 43 16.43 -6.62 11.83
CA ASN A 43 16.56 -5.80 13.03
C ASN A 43 16.00 -6.55 14.26
N GLU A 44 16.81 -6.71 15.31
CA GLU A 44 16.51 -7.50 16.51
C GLU A 44 15.22 -7.08 17.23
N LYS A 45 14.79 -5.84 17.04
CA LYS A 45 13.56 -5.28 17.62
C LYS A 45 12.27 -5.73 16.94
N THR A 46 12.34 -6.53 15.88
CA THR A 46 11.14 -6.97 15.15
C THR A 46 10.40 -8.05 15.94
N PRO A 47 9.17 -7.81 16.40
CA PRO A 47 8.43 -8.78 17.19
C PRO A 47 8.07 -10.03 16.35
N TYR A 48 8.36 -11.21 16.89
CA TYR A 48 7.77 -12.47 16.41
C TYR A 48 6.26 -12.43 16.68
N PRO A 49 5.37 -12.65 15.71
CA PRO A 49 5.48 -13.62 14.60
C PRO A 49 5.78 -13.02 13.21
N PHE A 50 5.85 -11.69 13.09
CA PHE A 50 5.96 -11.01 11.80
C PHE A 50 7.23 -11.39 11.05
N LYS A 51 8.35 -11.56 11.77
CA LYS A 51 9.62 -11.99 11.20
C LYS A 51 9.49 -13.30 10.41
N ASN A 52 8.91 -14.35 10.99
CA ASN A 52 8.74 -15.64 10.31
C ASN A 52 7.74 -15.56 9.15
N PHE A 53 6.67 -14.78 9.30
CA PHE A 53 5.68 -14.58 8.24
C PHE A 53 6.32 -13.99 6.98
N PHE A 54 7.16 -12.95 7.12
CA PHE A 54 7.78 -12.29 5.98
C PHE A 54 9.00 -13.04 5.45
N LEU A 55 9.80 -13.70 6.31
CA LEU A 55 10.93 -14.53 5.86
C LEU A 55 10.48 -15.69 4.98
N LYS A 56 9.43 -16.42 5.36
CA LYS A 56 8.87 -17.51 4.54
C LYS A 56 8.36 -17.05 3.16
N ARG A 57 7.98 -15.78 3.06
CA ARG A 57 7.52 -15.16 1.80
C ARG A 57 8.67 -14.64 0.95
N LEU A 58 9.79 -14.25 1.58
CA LEU A 58 11.04 -13.96 0.90
C LEU A 58 11.66 -15.23 0.27
N GLU A 59 11.49 -16.41 0.88
CA GLU A 59 11.92 -17.69 0.29
C GLU A 59 11.24 -18.00 -1.05
N ASN A 60 9.94 -17.66 -1.19
CA ASN A 60 9.20 -17.74 -2.46
C ASN A 60 8.89 -16.36 -3.03
N LYS A 61 9.95 -15.54 -3.18
CA LYS A 61 9.86 -14.13 -3.58
C LYS A 61 9.03 -13.90 -4.85
N GLN A 62 9.14 -14.77 -5.86
CA GLN A 62 8.49 -14.56 -7.15
C GLN A 62 6.96 -14.74 -7.09
N SER A 63 6.48 -15.79 -6.40
CA SER A 63 5.05 -15.99 -6.18
C SER A 63 4.48 -14.88 -5.30
N TRP A 64 5.21 -14.51 -4.23
CA TRP A 64 4.82 -13.41 -3.35
C TRP A 64 4.71 -12.07 -4.09
N LEU A 65 5.69 -11.77 -4.94
CA LEU A 65 5.70 -10.61 -5.84
C LEU A 65 4.47 -10.54 -6.73
N PHE A 66 4.14 -11.67 -7.36
CA PHE A 66 2.99 -11.78 -8.24
C PHE A 66 1.70 -11.43 -7.50
N TRP A 67 1.47 -12.05 -6.35
CA TRP A 67 0.29 -11.79 -5.53
C TRP A 67 0.26 -10.35 -5.00
N GLN A 68 1.39 -9.81 -4.54
CA GLN A 68 1.47 -8.41 -4.11
C GLN A 68 1.11 -7.44 -5.24
N LYS A 69 1.61 -7.68 -6.46
CA LYS A 69 1.26 -6.85 -7.62
C LYS A 69 -0.22 -6.99 -7.97
N ALA A 70 -0.77 -8.20 -8.01
CA ALA A 70 -2.18 -8.45 -8.26
C ALA A 70 -3.09 -7.74 -7.24
N PHE A 71 -2.81 -7.88 -5.94
CA PHE A 71 -3.58 -7.20 -4.89
C PHE A 71 -3.41 -5.67 -4.94
N SER A 72 -2.20 -5.17 -5.22
CA SER A 72 -1.98 -3.73 -5.38
C SER A 72 -2.77 -3.17 -6.56
N LEU A 73 -2.91 -3.92 -7.67
CA LEU A 73 -3.69 -3.49 -8.82
C LEU A 73 -5.18 -3.34 -8.47
N LEU A 74 -5.75 -4.33 -7.76
CA LEU A 74 -7.12 -4.24 -7.24
C LEU A 74 -7.28 -3.04 -6.30
N GLY A 75 -6.31 -2.84 -5.41
CA GLY A 75 -6.30 -1.70 -4.49
C GLY A 75 -6.22 -0.36 -5.23
N ILE A 76 -5.38 -0.23 -6.28
CA ILE A 76 -5.28 0.99 -7.10
C ILE A 76 -6.63 1.32 -7.72
N VAL A 77 -7.31 0.34 -8.32
CA VAL A 77 -8.63 0.55 -8.92
C VAL A 77 -9.65 1.02 -7.87
N ALA A 78 -9.67 0.38 -6.70
CA ALA A 78 -10.57 0.75 -5.62
C ALA A 78 -10.30 2.17 -5.08
N VAL A 79 -9.03 2.50 -4.80
CA VAL A 79 -8.62 3.81 -4.29
C VAL A 79 -8.94 4.92 -5.27
N VAL A 80 -8.57 4.78 -6.55
CA VAL A 80 -8.85 5.79 -7.57
C VAL A 80 -10.36 6.00 -7.77
N SER A 81 -11.13 4.91 -7.76
CA SER A 81 -12.60 5.01 -7.85
C SER A 81 -13.18 5.78 -6.66
N MET A 82 -12.68 5.51 -5.45
CA MET A 82 -13.12 6.21 -4.25
C MET A 82 -12.67 7.66 -4.21
N ASP A 83 -11.46 7.99 -4.68
CA ASP A 83 -10.98 9.37 -4.77
C ASP A 83 -11.94 10.22 -5.62
N VAL A 84 -12.38 9.69 -6.76
CA VAL A 84 -13.38 10.35 -7.62
C VAL A 84 -14.68 10.58 -6.86
N LEU A 85 -15.21 9.55 -6.18
CA LEU A 85 -16.48 9.66 -5.43
C LEU A 85 -16.38 10.65 -4.27
N VAL A 86 -15.28 10.64 -3.52
CA VAL A 86 -15.06 11.53 -2.37
C VAL A 86 -14.91 12.98 -2.81
N VAL A 87 -14.15 13.23 -3.89
CA VAL A 87 -14.02 14.58 -4.46
C VAL A 87 -15.37 15.06 -5.01
N MET A 88 -16.12 14.21 -5.71
CA MET A 88 -17.47 14.54 -6.16
C MET A 88 -18.41 14.87 -5.00
N ALA A 89 -18.34 14.13 -3.90
CA ALA A 89 -19.14 14.39 -2.71
C ALA A 89 -18.76 15.69 -1.99
N TYR A 90 -17.55 16.22 -2.21
CA TYR A 90 -17.12 17.52 -1.70
C TYR A 90 -17.55 18.69 -2.59
N LEU A 91 -17.49 18.51 -3.91
CA LEU A 91 -17.84 19.56 -4.89
C LEU A 91 -19.35 19.74 -5.07
N LYS A 92 -20.15 18.79 -4.59
CA LYS A 92 -21.61 18.80 -4.64
C LYS A 92 -22.21 19.44 -3.40
#